data_AF-A0A183GMT7-F1
#
_entry.id   AF-A0A183GMT7-F1
#
_cell.length_a   1.000
_cell.length_b   1.000
_cell.length_c   1.000
_cell.angle_alpha   90.00
_cell.angle_beta   90.00
_cell.angle_gamma   90.00
#
_symmetry.space_group_name_H-M   'P 1'
#
loop_
_entity.id
_entity.type
_entity.pdbx_description
1 polymer ?
#
loop_
_entity_poly.entity_id
_entity_poly.type
_entity_poly.pdbx_seq_one_letter_code
_entity_poly.pdbx_strand_id
1 'polypeptide(L)'
;MKWKVKRDIIMLSTIHDDGIGSSSKPHMVEDYNNAKLFVDTSDQMASYSPFVRKTNKWYIRLFFHIATQTIMGNAWKLYQDNVGKMRFNDFKRKIFVSLLSQDNVRTTSRRHQLERAGPAKVTRKRCHGCYHTLAKDNDSRTGGARGLAK
;
A
#
# COMPACT_ATOMS: atom_id res chain seq x y z
N MET A 1 39.71 13.09 -11.58
CA MET A 1 40.72 12.15 -11.04
C MET A 1 40.70 10.83 -11.82
N LYS A 2 41.87 10.26 -12.15
CA LYS A 2 41.99 8.91 -12.76
C LYS A 2 42.62 7.98 -11.73
N TRP A 3 41.93 6.92 -11.35
CA TRP A 3 42.40 5.94 -10.37
C TRP A 3 42.41 4.54 -10.98
N LYS A 4 43.45 3.77 -10.71
CA LYS A 4 43.66 2.45 -11.31
C LYS A 4 43.64 1.37 -10.24
N VAL A 5 42.76 0.38 -10.43
CA VAL A 5 42.76 -0.87 -9.66
C VAL A 5 43.09 -2.02 -10.62
N LYS A 6 42.13 -2.91 -10.89
CA LYS A 6 42.20 -3.89 -11.99
C LYS A 6 41.89 -3.24 -13.34
N ARG A 7 41.09 -2.18 -13.34
CA ARG A 7 40.70 -1.38 -14.51
C ARG A 7 40.86 0.09 -14.15
N ASP A 8 41.04 0.92 -15.16
CA ASP A 8 41.06 2.37 -15.00
C ASP A 8 39.65 2.88 -14.68
N ILE A 9 39.54 3.69 -13.63
CA ILE A 9 38.32 4.34 -13.17
C ILE A 9 38.54 5.85 -13.28
N ILE A 10 37.64 6.52 -13.99
CA ILE A 10 37.65 7.97 -14.14
C ILE A 10 36.47 8.50 -13.32
N MET A 11 36.76 9.38 -12.37
CA MET A 11 35.76 10.00 -11.51
C MET A 11 35.81 11.53 -11.64
N LEU A 12 34.62 12.12 -11.60
CA LEU A 12 34.39 13.56 -11.59
C LEU A 12 33.59 13.91 -10.33
N SER A 13 34.02 14.93 -9.60
CA SER A 13 33.23 15.52 -8.53
C SER A 13 33.55 16.99 -8.38
N THR A 14 32.59 17.74 -7.85
CA THR A 14 32.70 19.17 -7.57
C THR A 14 33.05 19.49 -6.12
N ILE A 15 33.15 18.49 -5.24
CA ILE A 15 33.28 18.66 -3.79
C ILE A 15 34.52 18.00 -3.18
N HIS A 16 35.06 16.97 -3.83
CA HIS A 16 36.21 16.22 -3.32
C HIS A 16 37.49 16.66 -4.03
N ASP A 17 38.54 16.86 -3.24
CA ASP A 17 39.92 16.99 -3.72
C ASP A 17 40.53 15.61 -4.06
N ASP A 18 41.78 15.58 -4.52
CA ASP A 18 42.53 14.34 -4.84
C ASP A 18 43.01 13.56 -3.59
N GLY A 19 42.39 13.79 -2.43
CA GLY A 19 42.73 13.17 -1.16
C GLY A 19 42.44 11.66 -1.13
N ILE A 20 43.31 10.92 -0.43
CA ILE A 20 43.15 9.48 -0.21
C ILE A 20 42.49 9.26 1.16
N GLY A 21 41.42 8.48 1.17
CA GLY A 21 40.68 8.09 2.36
C GLY A 21 41.30 6.90 3.10
N SER A 22 40.63 6.53 4.19
CA SER A 22 41.11 5.54 5.17
C SER A 22 41.36 4.14 4.60
N SER A 23 40.72 3.77 3.48
CA SER A 23 40.89 2.46 2.86
C SER A 23 41.95 2.43 1.75
N SER A 24 42.85 3.41 1.70
CA SER A 24 43.79 3.64 0.58
C SER A 24 43.10 3.86 -0.77
N LYS A 25 41.83 4.25 -0.74
CA LYS A 25 41.01 4.61 -1.90
C LYS A 25 40.81 6.12 -1.92
N PRO A 26 40.65 6.75 -3.07
CA PRO A 26 40.28 8.16 -3.12
C PRO A 26 38.98 8.41 -2.34
N HIS A 27 38.91 9.51 -1.59
CA HIS A 27 37.69 9.89 -0.86
C HIS A 27 36.46 9.89 -1.77
N MET A 28 36.60 10.47 -2.97
CA MET A 28 35.58 10.49 -4.00
C MET A 28 35.02 9.09 -4.36
N VAL A 29 35.88 8.06 -4.35
CA VAL A 29 35.48 6.68 -4.65
C VAL A 29 34.77 6.04 -3.46
N GLU A 30 35.22 6.30 -2.23
CA GLU A 30 34.55 5.81 -1.02
C GLU A 30 33.14 6.38 -0.91
N ASP A 31 32.99 7.69 -1.05
CA ASP A 31 31.71 8.38 -0.95
C ASP A 31 30.75 8.01 -2.08
N TYR A 32 31.27 7.86 -3.31
CA TYR A 32 30.47 7.35 -4.43
C TYR A 32 29.92 5.95 -4.14
N ASN A 33 30.74 5.04 -3.61
CA ASN A 33 30.28 3.68 -3.30
C ASN A 33 29.25 3.67 -2.17
N ASN A 34 29.42 4.49 -1.15
CA ASN A 34 28.47 4.64 -0.05
C ASN A 34 27.10 5.15 -0.56
N ALA A 35 27.11 6.16 -1.43
CA ALA A 35 25.89 6.71 -2.01
C ALA A 35 25.21 5.72 -2.98
N LYS A 36 25.99 5.05 -3.83
CA LYS A 36 25.48 4.07 -4.82
C LYS A 36 24.81 2.87 -4.16
N LEU A 37 25.31 2.44 -3.01
CA LEU A 37 24.77 1.30 -2.27
C LEU A 37 23.28 1.45 -1.96
N PHE A 38 22.80 2.67 -1.69
CA PHE A 38 21.40 2.90 -1.36
C PHE A 38 20.46 2.56 -2.53
N VAL A 39 20.81 3.01 -3.74
CA VAL A 39 20.03 2.76 -4.96
C VAL A 39 20.05 1.27 -5.28
N ASP A 40 21.23 0.65 -5.25
CA ASP A 40 21.40 -0.78 -5.53
C ASP A 40 20.58 -1.63 -4.53
N THR A 41 20.59 -1.26 -3.24
CA THR A 41 19.84 -1.98 -2.19
C THR A 41 18.33 -1.84 -2.41
N SER A 42 17.85 -0.64 -2.76
CA SER A 42 16.44 -0.42 -3.06
C SER A 42 15.97 -1.23 -4.27
N ASP A 43 16.77 -1.25 -5.35
CA ASP A 43 16.47 -2.04 -6.55
C ASP A 43 16.49 -3.55 -6.26
N GLN A 44 17.46 -3.99 -5.46
CA GLN A 44 17.54 -5.37 -4.98
C GLN A 44 16.31 -5.75 -4.16
N MET A 45 15.87 -4.91 -3.21
CA MET A 45 14.63 -5.13 -2.46
C MET A 45 13.40 -5.22 -3.36
N ALA A 46 13.36 -4.39 -4.42
CA ALA A 46 12.28 -4.42 -5.40
C ALA A 46 12.26 -5.71 -6.22
N SER A 47 13.43 -6.22 -6.61
CA SER A 47 13.57 -7.47 -7.36
C SER A 47 13.24 -8.72 -6.54
N TYR A 48 13.48 -8.72 -5.23
CA TYR A 48 13.16 -9.85 -4.35
C TYR A 48 11.68 -10.01 -4.03
N SER A 49 10.89 -8.94 -4.16
CA SER A 49 9.45 -8.97 -3.89
C SER A 49 8.68 -8.28 -5.02
N PRO A 50 8.78 -8.77 -6.27
CA PRO A 50 8.20 -8.08 -7.40
C PRO A 50 6.68 -8.26 -7.37
N PHE A 51 5.93 -7.16 -7.46
CA PHE A 51 4.50 -7.22 -7.68
C PHE A 51 4.22 -7.46 -9.16
N VAL A 52 4.11 -8.72 -9.58
CA VAL A 52 3.83 -9.08 -10.96
C VAL A 52 2.37 -9.52 -11.10
N ARG A 53 1.54 -8.66 -11.69
CA ARG A 53 0.21 -9.03 -12.16
C ARG A 53 0.08 -8.70 -13.64
N LYS A 54 -0.53 -9.63 -14.39
CA LYS A 54 -0.86 -9.41 -15.80
C LYS A 54 -1.95 -8.32 -15.88
N THR A 55 -1.60 -7.18 -16.46
CA THR A 55 -2.52 -6.06 -16.67
C THR A 55 -2.23 -5.41 -18.02
N ASN A 56 -3.28 -5.05 -18.74
CA ASN A 56 -3.18 -4.32 -20.01
C ASN A 56 -2.95 -2.82 -19.80
N LYS A 57 -3.09 -2.34 -18.56
CA LYS A 57 -2.98 -0.92 -18.19
C LYS A 57 -1.62 -0.67 -17.51
N TRP A 58 -0.71 -0.01 -18.21
CA TRP A 58 0.67 0.21 -17.74
C TRP A 58 0.75 0.97 -16.41
N TYR A 59 -0.13 1.95 -16.20
CA TYR A 59 -0.15 2.77 -14.99
C TYR A 59 -0.47 1.96 -13.72
N ILE A 60 -1.18 0.84 -13.86
CA ILE A 60 -1.48 -0.05 -12.72
C ILE A 60 -0.18 -0.70 -12.20
N ARG A 61 0.74 -1.08 -13.10
CA ARG A 61 2.06 -1.60 -12.68
C ARG A 61 2.84 -0.54 -11.91
N LEU A 62 2.83 0.71 -12.38
CA LEU A 62 3.50 1.82 -11.70
C LEU A 62 2.90 2.07 -10.31
N PHE A 63 1.57 2.14 -10.20
CA PHE A 63 0.87 2.33 -8.93
C PHE A 63 1.29 1.28 -7.90
N PHE A 64 1.24 -0.01 -8.27
CA PHE A 64 1.62 -1.07 -7.34
C PHE A 64 3.11 -1.08 -7.01
N HIS A 65 3.98 -0.72 -7.96
CA HIS A 65 5.39 -0.57 -7.68
C HIS A 65 5.63 0.51 -6.61
N ILE A 66 5.03 1.69 -6.77
CA ILE A 66 5.12 2.79 -5.79
C ILE A 66 4.56 2.33 -4.43
N ALA A 67 3.38 1.69 -4.41
CA ALA A 67 2.74 1.27 -3.18
C ALA A 67 3.52 0.18 -2.43
N THR A 68 4.05 -0.81 -3.14
CA THR A 68 4.67 -2.00 -2.51
C THR A 68 6.16 -1.83 -2.22
N GLN A 69 6.86 -0.98 -2.97
CA GLN A 69 8.29 -0.72 -2.80
C GLN A 69 8.54 0.59 -2.08
N THR A 70 8.10 1.71 -2.66
CA THR A 70 8.40 3.05 -2.14
C THR A 70 7.68 3.32 -0.82
N ILE A 71 6.34 3.21 -0.80
CA ILE A 71 5.55 3.51 0.41
C ILE A 71 5.91 2.55 1.54
N MET A 72 5.94 1.24 1.25
CA MET A 72 6.25 0.21 2.25
C MET A 72 7.68 0.32 2.78
N GLY A 73 8.67 0.58 1.90
CA GLY A 73 10.07 0.76 2.28
C GLY A 73 10.27 1.99 3.17
N ASN A 74 9.69 3.13 2.78
CA ASN A 74 9.76 4.37 3.56
C ASN A 74 9.07 4.22 4.93
N ALA A 75 7.89 3.59 4.97
CA ALA A 75 7.18 3.33 6.22
C ALA A 75 7.98 2.40 7.15
N TRP A 76 8.63 1.38 6.59
CA TRP A 76 9.49 0.48 7.35
C TRP A 76 10.73 1.20 7.90
N LYS A 77 11.36 2.06 7.09
CA LYS A 77 12.50 2.86 7.53
C LYS A 77 12.10 3.82 8.67
N LEU A 78 10.98 4.51 8.52
CA LEU A 78 10.41 5.37 9.57
C LEU A 78 10.13 4.60 10.86
N TYR A 79 9.59 3.38 10.76
CA TYR A 79 9.37 2.51 11.92
C TYR A 79 10.70 2.12 12.60
N GLN A 80 11.72 1.79 11.82
CA GLN A 80 13.04 1.47 12.38
C GLN A 80 13.67 2.63 13.13
N ASP A 81 13.49 3.85 12.62
CA ASP A 81 14.11 5.05 13.18
C ASP A 81 13.39 5.51 14.46
N ASN A 82 12.09 5.24 14.60
CA ASN A 82 11.27 5.77 15.72
C ASN A 82 10.81 4.73 16.75
N VAL A 83 10.66 3.46 16.36
CA VAL A 83 10.03 2.43 17.20
C VAL A 83 11.00 1.30 17.52
N GLY A 84 11.64 0.72 16.49
CA GLY A 84 12.61 -0.34 16.70
C GLY A 84 12.89 -1.18 15.47
N LYS A 85 13.91 -2.03 15.58
CA LYS A 85 14.36 -2.87 14.46
C LYS A 85 13.40 -4.02 14.21
N MET A 86 12.97 -4.17 12.97
CA MET A 86 12.15 -5.28 12.50
C MET A 86 12.60 -5.68 11.09
N ARG A 87 12.52 -6.96 10.74
CA ARG A 87 12.76 -7.41 9.37
C ARG A 87 11.65 -6.89 8.45
N PHE A 88 11.99 -6.58 7.21
CA PHE A 88 11.04 -6.00 6.24
C PHE A 88 9.82 -6.91 5.98
N ASN A 89 10.03 -8.23 5.90
CA ASN A 89 8.94 -9.19 5.69
C ASN A 89 7.99 -9.27 6.89
N ASP A 90 8.51 -9.19 8.11
CA ASP A 90 7.68 -9.19 9.33
C ASP A 90 6.85 -7.91 9.41
N PHE A 91 7.44 -6.77 9.02
CA PHE A 91 6.74 -5.50 8.92
C PHE A 91 5.60 -5.55 7.90
N LYS A 92 5.87 -6.05 6.68
CA LYS A 92 4.84 -6.30 5.66
C LYS A 92 3.71 -7.16 6.21
N ARG A 93 4.05 -8.29 6.85
CA ARG A 93 3.06 -9.21 7.42
C ARG A 93 2.18 -8.53 8.47
N LYS A 94 2.75 -7.74 9.38
CA LYS A 94 1.97 -6.98 10.37
C LYS A 94 0.99 -6.01 9.74
N ILE A 95 1.43 -5.27 8.72
CA ILE A 95 0.55 -4.34 7.98
C ILE A 95 -0.59 -5.10 7.31
N PHE A 96 -0.29 -6.20 6.61
CA PHE A 96 -1.33 -7.00 5.96
C PHE A 96 -2.35 -7.56 6.95
N VAL A 97 -1.91 -8.11 8.08
CA VAL A 97 -2.81 -8.60 9.14
C VAL A 97 -3.69 -7.47 9.68
N SER A 98 -3.12 -6.28 9.90
CA SER A 98 -3.86 -5.12 10.40
C SER A 98 -4.93 -4.67 9.40
N LEU A 99 -4.59 -4.55 8.12
CA LEU A 99 -5.53 -4.18 7.06
C LEU A 99 -6.68 -5.18 6.93
N LEU A 100 -6.37 -6.48 6.90
CA LEU A 100 -7.39 -7.54 6.80
C LEU A 100 -8.31 -7.56 8.04
N SER A 101 -7.77 -7.26 9.22
CA SER A 101 -8.56 -7.21 10.45
C SER A 101 -9.56 -6.06 10.46
N GLN A 102 -9.25 -4.93 9.81
CA GLN A 102 -10.16 -3.79 9.70
C GLN A 102 -11.36 -4.07 8.78
N ASP A 103 -11.16 -4.84 7.71
CA ASP A 103 -12.22 -5.18 6.75
C ASP A 103 -13.28 -6.12 7.35
N ASN A 104 -12.89 -6.98 8.30
CA ASN A 104 -13.82 -7.87 9.02
C ASN A 104 -14.77 -7.11 9.96
N VAL A 105 -14.45 -5.87 10.35
CA VAL A 105 -15.33 -5.04 11.19
C VAL A 105 -16.38 -4.29 10.36
N ARG A 106 -16.10 -4.03 9.07
CA ARG A 106 -16.99 -3.27 8.18
C ARG A 106 -18.07 -4.11 7.50
N THR A 107 -17.96 -5.43 7.56
CA THR A 107 -18.98 -6.36 7.06
C THR A 107 -19.95 -6.83 8.16
N THR A 108 -20.36 -5.95 9.07
CA THR A 108 -21.75 -6.04 9.56
C THR A 108 -22.69 -5.54 8.45
N SER A 109 -22.68 -6.23 7.29
CA SER A 109 -23.80 -6.15 6.37
C SER A 109 -24.98 -6.64 7.19
N ARG A 110 -25.83 -5.71 7.67
CA ARG A 110 -27.12 -6.06 8.23
C ARG A 110 -27.77 -6.90 7.15
N ARG A 111 -27.89 -8.21 7.33
CA ARG A 111 -28.59 -9.07 6.37
C ARG A 111 -30.02 -8.55 6.30
N HIS A 112 -30.30 -7.75 5.27
CA HIS A 112 -31.63 -7.22 5.04
C HIS A 112 -32.49 -8.38 4.56
N GLN A 113 -33.27 -8.96 5.47
CA GLN A 113 -34.30 -9.93 5.11
C GLN A 113 -35.39 -9.20 4.34
N LEU A 114 -35.48 -9.53 3.05
CA LEU A 114 -36.49 -9.00 2.14
C LEU A 114 -37.73 -9.89 2.20
N GLU A 115 -38.86 -9.30 2.56
CA GLU A 115 -40.17 -9.94 2.47
C GLU A 115 -40.94 -9.42 1.25
N ARG A 116 -41.82 -10.26 0.70
CA ARG A 116 -42.76 -9.83 -0.34
C ARG A 116 -43.98 -9.22 0.34
N ALA A 117 -44.29 -7.98 0.02
CA ALA A 117 -45.45 -7.26 0.55
C ALA A 117 -46.38 -6.84 -0.60
N GLY A 118 -47.69 -7.00 -0.38
CA GLY A 118 -48.75 -6.58 -1.31
C GLY A 118 -49.47 -7.74 -2.02
N PRO A 119 -50.59 -7.44 -2.71
CA PRO A 119 -51.37 -8.43 -3.45
C PRO A 119 -50.55 -9.04 -4.59
N ALA A 120 -50.84 -10.29 -4.97
CA ALA A 120 -50.06 -11.08 -5.92
C ALA A 120 -49.77 -10.36 -7.25
N LYS A 121 -50.70 -9.52 -7.73
CA LYS A 121 -50.56 -8.72 -8.97
C LYS A 121 -49.51 -7.59 -8.88
N VAL A 122 -49.13 -7.12 -7.69
CA VAL A 122 -48.20 -5.99 -7.49
C VAL A 122 -47.29 -6.25 -6.28
N THR A 123 -46.70 -7.44 -6.21
CA THR A 123 -45.82 -7.80 -5.10
C THR A 123 -44.54 -6.98 -5.14
N ARG A 124 -44.22 -6.29 -4.04
CA ARG A 124 -42.97 -5.52 -3.90
C ARG A 124 -42.09 -6.14 -2.83
N LYS A 125 -40.77 -6.06 -3.00
CA LYS A 125 -39.81 -6.50 -1.98
C LYS A 125 -39.50 -5.34 -1.05
N ARG A 126 -39.61 -5.55 0.26
CA ARG A 126 -39.21 -4.59 1.29
C ARG A 126 -38.37 -5.28 2.35
N CYS A 127 -37.44 -4.56 2.98
CA CYS A 127 -36.73 -5.09 4.13
C CYS A 127 -37.58 -4.94 5.40
N HIS A 128 -37.82 -6.04 6.12
CA HIS A 128 -38.61 -6.05 7.35
C HIS A 128 -38.06 -5.07 8.41
N GLY A 129 -36.75 -5.13 8.67
CA GLY A 129 -36.08 -4.26 9.65
C GLY A 129 -36.14 -2.78 9.28
N CYS A 130 -35.83 -2.43 8.02
CA CYS A 130 -35.86 -1.03 7.57
C CYS A 130 -37.27 -0.45 7.56
N TYR A 131 -38.28 -1.25 7.17
CA TYR A 131 -39.67 -0.81 7.18
C TYR A 131 -40.14 -0.50 8.61
N HIS A 132 -39.81 -1.34 9.58
CA HIS A 132 -40.20 -1.13 10.98
C HIS A 132 -39.55 0.13 11.59
N THR A 133 -38.29 0.42 11.25
CA THR A 133 -37.64 1.68 11.66
C THR A 133 -38.29 2.88 10.97
N LEU A 134 -38.50 2.82 9.66
CA LEU A 134 -39.13 3.91 8.90
C LEU A 134 -40.58 4.20 9.31
N ALA A 135 -41.31 3.17 9.75
CA ALA A 135 -42.69 3.27 10.24
C ALA A 135 -42.78 3.81 11.67
N LYS A 136 -41.70 3.76 12.45
CA LYS A 136 -41.60 4.45 13.75
C LYS A 136 -41.29 5.94 13.57
N ASP A 137 -40.48 6.27 12.57
CA ASP A 137 -40.01 7.64 12.32
C ASP A 137 -40.95 8.46 11.41
N ASN A 138 -41.90 7.82 10.72
CA ASN A 138 -42.84 8.50 9.81
C ASN A 138 -44.24 7.88 9.88
N ASP A 139 -45.26 8.65 9.47
CA ASP A 139 -46.60 8.11 9.20
C ASP A 139 -46.55 6.90 8.24
N SER A 140 -47.43 5.92 8.52
CA SER A 140 -47.48 4.61 7.86
C SER A 140 -47.52 4.67 6.32
N ARG A 141 -48.11 5.72 5.74
CA ARG A 141 -48.13 5.95 4.28
C ARG A 141 -46.76 6.35 3.71
N THR A 142 -45.99 7.15 4.45
CA THR A 142 -44.70 7.70 4.00
C THR A 142 -43.58 6.67 4.16
N GLY A 143 -43.63 5.85 5.22
CA GLY A 143 -42.69 4.73 5.43
C GLY A 143 -42.83 3.62 4.37
N GLY A 144 -44.05 3.38 3.87
CA GLY A 144 -44.33 2.39 2.83
C GLY A 144 -43.77 2.73 1.45
N ALA A 145 -43.64 4.01 1.09
CA ALA A 145 -43.08 4.42 -0.20
C ALA A 145 -41.54 4.38 -0.21
N ARG A 146 -40.90 4.71 0.93
CA ARG A 146 -39.43 4.80 1.06
C ARG A 146 -38.74 3.47 1.36
N GLY A 147 -39.45 2.50 1.93
CA GLY A 147 -38.90 1.18 2.29
C GLY A 147 -38.86 0.15 1.17
N LEU A 148 -39.22 0.53 -0.06
CA LEU A 148 -39.31 -0.36 -1.22
C LEU A 148 -37.97 -0.43 -1.94
N ALA A 149 -37.45 -1.64 -2.11
CA ALA A 149 -36.32 -1.87 -3.01
C ALA A 149 -36.86 -1.94 -4.45
N LYS A 150 -36.26 -1.18 -5.37
CA LYS A 150 -36.50 -1.34 -6.82
C LYS A 150 -35.97 -2.69 -7.30
#